data_AF-H2BZF3-F1
#
_entry.id   AF-H2BZF3-F1
#
_cell.length_a   1.000
_cell.length_b   1.000
_cell.length_c   1.000
_cell.angle_alpha   90.00
_cell.angle_beta   90.00
_cell.angle_gamma   90.00
#
_symmetry.space_group_name_H-M   'P 1'
#
loop_
_entity.id
_entity.type
_entity.pdbx_description
1 polymer ?
#
loop_
_entity_poly.entity_id
_entity_poly.type
_entity_poly.pdbx_seq_one_letter_code
_entity_poly.pdbx_strand_id
1 'polypeptide(L)'
;MKNVFRVSIVALLSLLTISCGTTQTASEALAENEFRNDVYKEIVNDQTKFMEFMNVAHASKEADSWLMKDHMQMMESGKMMEVMKANPEMDKKMKKMMQEKMENDPEMQKKMMDKMKDKMMADPAMKEAMMQNMHAEMKANPQMAEGMMDKMINFLHENPEMMDKMQTKMKAHQAEMEKQQKGNKKKKQ
;
A
#
# COMPACT_ATOMS: atom_id res chain seq x y z
N MET A 1 15.77 -0.58 83.74
CA MET A 1 14.53 -0.56 82.93
C MET A 1 14.33 0.72 82.12
N LYS A 2 14.54 1.93 82.67
CA LYS A 2 14.36 3.21 81.92
C LYS A 2 15.23 3.33 80.65
N ASN A 3 16.48 2.86 80.67
CA ASN A 3 17.37 2.96 79.51
C ASN A 3 17.04 1.92 78.41
N VAL A 4 16.54 0.74 78.78
CA VAL A 4 16.12 -0.29 77.83
C VAL A 4 14.84 0.15 77.09
N PHE A 5 13.88 0.76 77.82
CA PHE A 5 12.69 1.34 77.22
C PHE A 5 13.00 2.50 76.27
N ARG A 6 13.97 3.36 76.61
CA ARG A 6 14.40 4.46 75.73
C ARG A 6 15.08 3.97 74.46
N VAL A 7 15.92 2.94 74.54
CA VAL A 7 16.58 2.36 73.36
C VAL A 7 15.58 1.62 72.47
N SER A 8 14.60 0.89 73.03
CA SER A 8 13.55 0.25 72.23
C SER A 8 12.60 1.24 71.54
N ILE A 9 12.26 2.37 72.18
CA ILE A 9 11.38 3.39 71.57
C ILE A 9 12.09 4.10 70.42
N VAL A 10 13.39 4.41 70.57
CA VAL A 10 14.18 5.03 69.49
C VAL A 10 14.36 4.07 68.31
N ALA A 11 14.57 2.78 68.55
CA ALA A 11 14.67 1.76 67.50
C ALA A 11 13.35 1.58 66.71
N LEU A 12 12.20 1.60 67.41
CA LEU A 12 10.87 1.50 66.80
C LEU A 12 10.51 2.75 65.97
N LEU A 13 10.95 3.94 66.37
CA LEU A 13 10.73 5.18 65.61
C LEU A 13 11.64 5.28 64.37
N SER A 14 12.87 4.76 64.42
CA SER A 14 13.72 4.68 63.22
C SER A 14 13.21 3.69 62.17
N LEU A 15 12.54 2.61 62.60
CA LEU A 15 11.96 1.60 61.69
C LEU A 15 10.70 2.08 60.96
N LEU A 16 9.99 3.09 61.48
CA LEU A 16 8.82 3.67 60.80
C LEU A 16 9.18 4.63 59.65
N THR A 17 10.44 5.03 59.53
CA THR A 17 10.93 5.89 58.43
C THR A 17 11.41 5.12 57.20
N ILE A 18 11.40 3.78 57.25
CA ILE A 18 11.74 2.88 56.13
C ILE A 18 10.46 2.31 55.48
N SER A 19 9.30 2.89 55.77
CA SER A 19 8.13 2.73 54.90
C SER A 19 8.38 3.54 53.63
N CYS A 20 9.14 2.96 52.71
CA CYS A 20 9.45 3.52 51.40
C CYS A 20 8.19 3.50 50.49
N GLY A 21 7.19 4.30 50.83
CA GLY A 21 6.26 4.86 49.87
C GLY A 21 6.86 6.21 49.49
N THR A 22 7.37 6.33 48.27
CA THR A 22 7.89 7.59 47.75
C THR A 22 6.86 8.70 48.01
N THR A 23 7.22 9.74 48.75
CA THR A 23 6.39 10.94 48.95
C THR A 23 6.22 11.77 47.68
N GLN A 24 6.77 11.28 46.57
CA GLN A 24 6.84 11.91 45.27
C GLN A 24 5.55 11.66 44.50
N THR A 25 4.97 12.72 43.95
CA THR A 25 3.81 12.63 43.06
C THR A 25 4.19 11.91 41.77
N ALA A 26 3.20 11.31 41.09
CA ALA A 26 3.44 10.69 39.78
C ALA A 26 4.07 11.66 38.77
N SER A 27 3.70 12.95 38.81
CA SER A 27 4.31 14.00 37.99
C SER A 27 5.78 14.24 38.32
N GLU A 28 6.14 14.25 39.60
CA GLU A 28 7.53 14.43 40.02
C GLU A 28 8.36 13.17 39.71
N ALA A 29 7.79 11.96 39.84
CA ALA A 29 8.49 10.73 39.47
C ALA A 29 8.76 10.66 37.97
N LEU A 30 7.81 11.10 37.14
CA LEU A 30 8.00 11.19 35.69
C LEU A 30 8.99 12.28 35.25
N ALA A 31 9.38 13.22 36.13
CA ALA A 31 10.45 14.15 35.83
C ALA A 31 11.82 13.43 35.75
N GLU A 32 11.98 12.32 36.46
CA GLU A 32 13.19 11.50 36.44
C GLU A 32 13.28 10.69 35.14
N ASN A 33 14.41 10.83 34.44
CA ASN A 33 14.60 10.24 33.11
C ASN A 33 14.53 8.71 33.13
N GLU A 34 15.10 8.05 34.15
CA GLU A 34 15.13 6.59 34.24
C GLU A 34 13.74 6.02 34.48
N PHE A 35 13.05 6.52 35.51
CA PHE A 35 11.68 6.10 35.82
C PHE A 35 10.74 6.33 34.63
N ARG A 36 10.79 7.51 34.00
CA ARG A 36 9.98 7.82 32.81
C ARG A 36 10.26 6.86 31.66
N ASN A 37 11.53 6.54 31.40
CA ASN A 37 11.90 5.59 30.34
C ASN A 37 11.39 4.19 30.63
N ASP A 38 11.42 3.75 31.89
CA ASP A 38 10.92 2.43 32.27
C ASP A 38 9.39 2.36 32.18
N VAL A 39 8.68 3.44 32.54
CA VAL A 39 7.24 3.57 32.27
C VAL A 39 6.95 3.44 30.77
N TYR A 40 7.71 4.12 29.90
CA TYR A 40 7.52 3.99 28.45
C TYR A 40 7.77 2.58 27.94
N LYS A 41 8.83 1.90 28.41
CA LYS A 41 9.11 0.51 28.04
C LYS A 41 7.99 -0.43 28.50
N GLU A 42 7.48 -0.24 29.71
CA GLU A 42 6.39 -1.06 30.25
C GLU A 42 5.12 -0.89 29.40
N ILE A 43 4.80 0.34 28.99
CA ILE A 43 3.63 0.63 28.14
C ILE A 43 3.76 -0.02 26.76
N VAL A 44 4.91 0.12 26.08
CA VAL A 44 5.04 -0.36 24.69
C VAL A 44 5.24 -1.88 24.57
N ASN A 45 5.64 -2.56 25.65
CA ASN A 45 5.85 -4.02 25.66
C ASN A 45 4.64 -4.82 26.17
N ASP A 46 3.59 -4.16 26.68
CA ASP A 46 2.35 -4.78 27.12
C ASP A 46 1.17 -4.28 26.29
N GLN A 47 0.53 -5.18 25.55
CA GLN A 47 -0.57 -4.83 24.65
C GLN A 47 -1.75 -4.17 25.39
N THR A 48 -2.11 -4.63 26.57
CA THR A 48 -3.24 -4.08 27.33
C THR A 48 -2.92 -2.66 27.79
N LYS A 49 -1.75 -2.46 28.38
CA LYS A 49 -1.29 -1.13 28.82
C LYS A 49 -1.15 -0.16 27.66
N PHE A 50 -0.63 -0.63 26.53
CA PHE A 50 -0.55 0.15 25.30
C PHE A 50 -1.93 0.60 24.83
N MET A 51 -2.90 -0.31 24.74
CA MET A 51 -4.26 0.01 24.29
C MET A 51 -4.97 0.97 25.25
N GLU A 52 -4.79 0.80 26.55
CA GLU A 52 -5.31 1.74 27.55
C GLU A 52 -4.70 3.14 27.40
N PHE A 53 -3.38 3.23 27.22
CA PHE A 53 -2.70 4.50 26.94
C PHE A 53 -3.22 5.15 25.65
N MET A 54 -3.40 4.37 24.58
CA MET A 54 -3.95 4.88 23.32
C MET A 54 -5.38 5.41 23.48
N ASN A 55 -6.22 4.78 24.30
CA ASN A 55 -7.56 5.28 24.60
C ASN A 55 -7.51 6.65 25.31
N VAL A 56 -6.57 6.83 26.24
CA VAL A 56 -6.34 8.13 26.89
C VAL A 56 -5.83 9.16 25.89
N ALA A 57 -4.90 8.79 25.01
CA ALA A 57 -4.38 9.68 23.97
C ALA A 57 -5.49 10.13 23.01
N HIS A 58 -6.31 9.21 22.52
CA HIS A 58 -7.44 9.51 21.63
C HIS A 58 -8.58 10.31 22.30
N ALA A 59 -8.60 10.42 23.63
CA ALA A 59 -9.51 11.32 24.33
C ALA A 59 -9.08 12.80 24.25
N SER A 60 -7.85 13.09 23.82
CA SER A 60 -7.30 14.44 23.67
C SER A 60 -7.11 14.80 22.20
N LYS A 61 -7.77 15.88 21.77
CA LYS A 61 -7.62 16.41 20.40
C LYS A 61 -6.18 16.77 20.04
N GLU A 62 -5.41 17.24 21.01
CA GLU A 62 -4.02 17.62 20.80
C GLU A 62 -3.14 16.39 20.59
N ALA A 63 -3.31 15.37 21.43
CA ALA A 63 -2.59 14.10 21.27
C ALA A 63 -2.98 13.39 19.97
N ASP A 64 -4.25 13.43 19.57
CA ASP A 64 -4.70 12.96 18.25
C ASP A 64 -3.97 13.65 17.10
N SER A 65 -3.77 14.97 17.19
CA SER A 65 -3.02 15.71 16.18
C SER A 65 -1.56 15.26 16.11
N TRP A 66 -0.92 14.99 17.25
CA TRP A 66 0.45 14.47 17.30
C TRP A 66 0.54 13.06 16.72
N LEU A 67 -0.39 12.17 17.06
CA LEU A 67 -0.46 10.81 16.50
C LEU A 67 -0.66 10.84 14.99
N MET A 68 -1.52 11.73 14.49
CA MET A 68 -1.74 11.88 13.05
C MET A 68 -0.48 12.39 12.33
N LYS A 69 0.22 13.37 12.92
CA LYS A 69 1.47 13.88 12.39
C LYS A 69 2.55 12.80 12.34
N ASP A 70 2.69 12.01 13.41
CA ASP A 70 3.63 10.88 13.46
C ASP A 70 3.28 9.82 12.40
N HIS A 71 2.00 9.49 12.24
CA HIS A 71 1.54 8.57 11.20
C HIS A 71 1.90 9.05 9.79
N MET A 72 1.71 10.35 9.50
CA MET A 72 2.12 10.93 8.21
C MET A 72 3.64 10.82 8.00
N GLN A 73 4.44 11.12 9.03
CA GLN A 73 5.89 10.99 8.95
C GLN A 73 6.34 9.53 8.74
N MET A 74 5.65 8.56 9.34
CA MET A 74 5.91 7.14 9.11
C MET A 74 5.59 6.70 7.68
N MET A 75 4.56 7.28 7.06
CA MET A 75 4.26 7.05 5.65
C MET A 75 5.33 7.67 4.74
N GLU A 76 5.72 8.91 5.00
CA GLU A 76 6.73 9.63 4.20
C GLU A 76 8.12 9.00 4.29
N SER A 77 8.52 8.58 5.50
CA SER A 77 9.82 7.92 5.73
C SER A 77 9.89 6.49 5.20
N GLY A 78 8.77 5.90 4.79
CA GLY A 78 8.70 4.50 4.35
C GLY A 78 8.69 3.48 5.49
N LYS A 79 8.80 3.90 6.75
CA LYS A 79 8.73 3.02 7.93
C LYS A 79 7.41 2.23 7.97
N MET A 80 6.32 2.83 7.52
CA MET A 80 5.02 2.16 7.39
C MET A 80 5.10 0.94 6.44
N MET A 81 5.85 1.04 5.34
CA MET A 81 6.06 -0.09 4.41
C MET A 81 6.87 -1.21 5.04
N GLU A 82 7.83 -0.90 5.91
CA GLU A 82 8.62 -1.89 6.63
C GLU A 82 7.75 -2.67 7.63
N VAL A 83 6.94 -1.96 8.42
CA VAL A 83 5.98 -2.56 9.36
C VAL A 83 4.99 -3.46 8.62
N MET A 84 4.48 -3.00 7.47
CA MET A 84 3.56 -3.77 6.65
C MET A 84 4.20 -5.05 6.08
N LYS A 85 5.44 -4.99 5.61
CA LYS A 85 6.18 -6.18 5.13
C LYS A 85 6.46 -7.18 6.25
N ALA A 86 6.72 -6.70 7.47
CA ALA A 86 6.89 -7.54 8.64
C ALA A 86 5.58 -8.21 9.11
N ASN A 87 4.42 -7.70 8.68
CA ASN A 87 3.10 -8.25 9.01
C ASN A 87 2.36 -8.76 7.74
N PRO A 88 2.52 -10.04 7.38
CA PRO A 88 1.93 -10.60 6.16
C PRO A 88 0.39 -10.65 6.19
N GLU A 89 -0.22 -10.67 7.37
CA GLU A 89 -1.68 -10.60 7.49
C GLU A 89 -2.19 -9.21 7.08
N MET A 90 -1.52 -8.16 7.59
CA MET A 90 -1.84 -6.78 7.26
C MET A 90 -1.60 -6.49 5.77
N ASP A 91 -0.50 -7.00 5.20
CA ASP A 91 -0.22 -6.88 3.76
C ASP A 91 -1.33 -7.50 2.91
N LYS A 92 -1.75 -8.72 3.22
CA LYS A 92 -2.86 -9.39 2.52
C LYS A 92 -4.17 -8.62 2.66
N LYS A 93 -4.50 -8.17 3.87
CA LYS A 93 -5.74 -7.42 4.13
C LYS A 93 -5.78 -6.11 3.35
N MET A 94 -4.66 -5.38 3.30
CA MET A 94 -4.57 -4.13 2.57
C MET A 94 -4.64 -4.34 1.06
N LYS A 95 -3.95 -5.36 0.51
CA LYS A 95 -4.08 -5.73 -0.90
C LYS A 95 -5.51 -6.08 -1.27
N LYS A 96 -6.19 -6.88 -0.44
CA LYS A 96 -7.60 -7.23 -0.63
C LYS A 96 -8.50 -6.00 -0.62
N MET A 97 -8.34 -5.12 0.37
CA MET A 97 -9.12 -3.88 0.46
C MET A 97 -8.87 -2.96 -0.75
N MET A 98 -7.61 -2.85 -1.18
CA MET A 98 -7.26 -2.06 -2.37
C MET A 98 -7.89 -2.64 -3.63
N GLN A 99 -7.87 -3.96 -3.78
CA GLN A 99 -8.51 -4.67 -4.88
C GLN A 99 -10.03 -4.47 -4.85
N GLU A 100 -10.69 -4.65 -3.71
CA GLU A 100 -12.15 -4.43 -3.59
C GLU A 100 -12.53 -2.98 -3.89
N LYS A 101 -11.73 -2.01 -3.41
CA LYS A 101 -11.98 -0.59 -3.70
C LYS A 101 -11.80 -0.28 -5.17
N MET A 102 -10.77 -0.85 -5.79
CA MET A 102 -10.55 -0.74 -7.23
C MET A 102 -11.66 -1.43 -8.02
N GLU A 103 -12.15 -2.59 -7.58
CA GLU A 103 -13.24 -3.33 -8.23
C GLU A 103 -14.55 -2.54 -8.21
N ASN A 104 -14.82 -1.83 -7.12
CA ASN A 104 -16.05 -1.06 -6.93
C ASN A 104 -15.98 0.41 -7.38
N ASP A 105 -14.80 0.91 -7.77
CA ASP A 105 -14.61 2.27 -8.28
C ASP A 105 -14.26 2.26 -9.78
N PRO A 106 -15.28 2.36 -10.67
CA PRO A 106 -15.06 2.31 -12.12
C PRO A 106 -14.23 3.48 -12.65
N GLU A 107 -14.21 4.63 -11.96
CA GLU A 107 -13.38 5.78 -12.34
C GLU A 107 -11.91 5.48 -12.05
N MET A 108 -11.63 4.89 -10.89
CA MET A 108 -10.29 4.44 -10.51
C MET A 108 -9.79 3.33 -11.44
N GLN A 109 -10.63 2.35 -11.80
CA GLN A 109 -10.27 1.33 -12.79
C GLN A 109 -9.87 1.95 -14.12
N LYS A 110 -10.71 2.84 -14.64
CA LYS A 110 -10.48 3.50 -15.92
C LYS A 110 -9.15 4.26 -15.89
N LYS A 111 -8.92 5.06 -14.84
CA LYS A 111 -7.68 5.84 -14.67
C LYS A 111 -6.44 4.95 -14.56
N MET A 112 -6.55 3.79 -13.90
CA MET A 112 -5.44 2.85 -13.79
C MET A 112 -5.16 2.14 -15.13
N MET A 113 -6.20 1.70 -15.83
CA MET A 113 -6.10 1.12 -17.17
C MET A 113 -5.50 2.12 -18.16
N ASP A 114 -5.92 3.38 -18.11
CA ASP A 114 -5.38 4.45 -18.95
C ASP A 114 -3.90 4.69 -18.63
N LYS A 115 -3.50 4.79 -17.36
CA LYS A 115 -2.08 4.90 -16.98
C LYS A 115 -1.24 3.71 -17.40
N MET A 116 -1.78 2.49 -17.30
CA MET A 116 -1.09 1.28 -17.72
C MET A 116 -0.92 1.27 -19.24
N LYS A 117 -1.96 1.65 -19.98
CA LYS A 117 -1.94 1.82 -21.44
C LYS A 117 -0.94 2.88 -21.86
N ASP A 118 -0.87 4.00 -21.16
CA ASP A 118 0.09 5.09 -21.45
C ASP A 118 1.52 4.62 -21.23
N LYS A 119 1.82 3.94 -20.11
CA LYS A 119 3.13 3.35 -19.87
C LYS A 119 3.50 2.29 -20.92
N MET A 120 2.54 1.44 -21.28
CA MET A 120 2.73 0.43 -22.32
C MET A 120 3.01 1.07 -23.69
N MET A 121 2.31 2.15 -24.04
CA MET A 121 2.56 2.86 -25.31
C MET A 121 3.88 3.61 -25.31
N ALA A 122 4.33 4.09 -24.13
CA ALA A 122 5.58 4.79 -23.97
C ALA A 122 6.82 3.88 -24.01
N ASP A 123 6.68 2.59 -23.67
CA ASP A 123 7.75 1.60 -23.70
C ASP A 123 7.58 0.62 -24.87
N PRO A 124 8.34 0.80 -25.98
CA PRO A 124 8.28 -0.09 -27.13
C PRO A 124 8.62 -1.55 -26.82
N ALA A 125 9.54 -1.80 -25.87
CA ALA A 125 9.98 -3.15 -25.52
C ALA A 125 8.89 -3.88 -24.74
N MET A 126 8.25 -3.19 -23.78
CA MET A 126 7.11 -3.74 -23.05
C MET A 126 5.93 -4.02 -24.00
N LYS A 127 5.65 -3.11 -24.93
CA LYS A 127 4.62 -3.29 -25.95
C LYS A 127 4.89 -4.50 -26.84
N GLU A 128 6.13 -4.66 -27.30
CA GLU A 128 6.51 -5.77 -28.17
C GLU A 128 6.42 -7.12 -27.44
N ALA A 129 6.96 -7.21 -26.22
CA ALA A 129 6.87 -8.43 -25.40
C ALA A 129 5.42 -8.85 -25.15
N MET A 130 4.54 -7.89 -24.85
CA MET A 130 3.13 -8.18 -24.63
C MET A 130 2.42 -8.62 -25.91
N MET A 131 2.68 -7.96 -27.05
CA MET A 131 2.11 -8.38 -28.35
C MET A 131 2.59 -9.78 -28.74
N GLN A 132 3.86 -10.11 -28.49
CA GLN A 132 4.39 -11.46 -28.72
C GLN A 132 3.70 -12.49 -27.82
N ASN A 133 3.54 -12.19 -26.52
CA ASN A 133 2.86 -13.11 -25.61
C ASN A 133 1.38 -13.30 -25.98
N MET A 134 0.67 -12.21 -26.31
CA MET A 134 -0.72 -12.29 -26.76
C MET A 134 -0.84 -13.10 -28.06
N HIS A 135 0.09 -12.92 -29.00
CA HIS A 135 0.10 -13.70 -30.23
C HIS A 135 0.39 -15.19 -29.97
N ALA A 136 1.26 -15.51 -29.02
CA ALA A 136 1.56 -16.87 -28.62
C ALA A 136 0.34 -17.53 -27.96
N GLU A 137 -0.34 -16.83 -27.05
CA GLU A 137 -1.57 -17.29 -26.40
C GLU A 137 -2.71 -17.51 -27.41
N MET A 138 -2.92 -16.57 -28.34
CA MET A 138 -3.91 -16.73 -29.43
C MET A 138 -3.61 -17.92 -30.32
N LYS A 139 -2.32 -18.17 -30.61
CA LYS A 139 -1.90 -19.32 -31.42
C LYS A 139 -2.08 -20.64 -30.66
N ALA A 140 -1.87 -20.64 -29.35
CA ALA A 140 -2.05 -21.80 -28.49
C ALA A 140 -3.53 -22.07 -28.20
N ASN A 141 -4.40 -21.06 -28.25
CA ASN A 141 -5.83 -21.16 -27.98
C ASN A 141 -6.68 -20.57 -29.12
N PRO A 142 -7.02 -21.39 -30.13
CA PRO A 142 -7.83 -20.98 -31.28
C PRO A 142 -9.21 -20.45 -30.89
N GLN A 143 -9.84 -21.02 -29.84
CA GLN A 143 -11.17 -20.57 -29.38
C GLN A 143 -11.13 -19.16 -28.81
N MET A 144 -10.05 -18.82 -28.11
CA MET A 144 -9.83 -17.46 -27.61
C MET A 144 -9.60 -16.46 -28.75
N ALA A 145 -8.83 -16.87 -29.77
CA ALA A 145 -8.59 -16.06 -30.95
C ALA A 145 -9.90 -15.79 -31.72
N GLU A 146 -10.72 -16.82 -31.92
CA GLU A 146 -12.02 -16.73 -32.61
C GLU A 146 -12.99 -15.82 -31.85
N GLY A 147 -13.15 -16.02 -30.53
CA GLY A 147 -14.01 -15.16 -29.72
C GLY A 147 -13.56 -13.69 -29.66
N MET A 148 -12.26 -13.42 -29.79
CA MET A 148 -11.74 -12.06 -29.86
C MET A 148 -11.97 -11.43 -31.25
N MET A 149 -11.84 -12.19 -32.34
CA MET A 149 -12.20 -11.74 -33.68
C MET A 149 -13.70 -11.44 -33.77
N ASP A 150 -14.56 -12.30 -33.25
CA ASP A 150 -16.02 -12.09 -33.27
C ASP A 150 -16.43 -10.82 -32.53
N LYS A 151 -15.85 -10.58 -31.35
CA LYS A 151 -16.07 -9.32 -30.61
C LYS A 151 -15.60 -8.10 -31.41
N MET A 152 -14.46 -8.21 -32.09
CA MET A 152 -13.96 -7.13 -32.93
C MET A 152 -14.88 -6.86 -34.13
N ILE A 153 -15.38 -7.91 -34.78
CA ILE A 153 -16.33 -7.79 -35.90
C ILE A 153 -17.63 -7.14 -35.41
N ASN A 154 -18.18 -7.59 -34.28
CA ASN A 154 -19.39 -7.01 -33.70
C ASN A 154 -19.20 -5.53 -33.33
N PHE A 155 -18.08 -5.18 -32.70
CA PHE A 155 -17.75 -3.79 -32.37
C PHE A 155 -17.64 -2.91 -33.63
N LEU A 156 -17.10 -3.44 -34.73
CA LEU A 156 -17.03 -2.72 -36.01
C LEU A 156 -18.40 -2.60 -36.69
N HIS A 157 -19.26 -3.61 -36.57
CA HIS A 157 -20.65 -3.52 -37.03
C HIS A 157 -21.44 -2.46 -36.26
N GLU A 158 -21.22 -2.34 -34.96
CA GLU A 158 -21.84 -1.31 -34.11
C GLU A 158 -21.24 0.09 -34.33
N ASN A 159 -20.07 0.18 -35.00
CA ASN A 159 -19.40 1.44 -35.31
C ASN A 159 -19.06 1.55 -36.81
N PRO A 160 -20.05 1.91 -37.66
CA PRO A 160 -19.90 1.92 -39.12
C PRO A 160 -18.84 2.91 -39.61
N GLU A 161 -18.66 4.06 -38.94
CA GLU A 161 -17.58 5.00 -39.29
C GLU A 161 -16.18 4.40 -39.10
N MET A 162 -16.01 3.58 -38.06
CA MET A 162 -14.75 2.90 -37.81
C MET A 162 -14.51 1.78 -38.83
N MET A 163 -15.56 1.04 -39.20
CA MET A 163 -15.50 0.02 -40.26
C MET A 163 -15.06 0.64 -41.60
N ASP A 164 -15.65 1.78 -42.00
CA ASP A 164 -15.30 2.47 -43.25
C ASP A 164 -13.86 2.97 -43.26
N LYS A 165 -13.40 3.57 -42.15
CA LYS A 165 -12.00 4.00 -42.01
C LYS A 165 -11.03 2.82 -42.10
N MET A 166 -11.38 1.69 -41.47
CA MET A 166 -10.56 0.49 -41.51
C MET A 166 -10.51 -0.12 -42.91
N GLN A 167 -11.66 -0.23 -43.59
CA GLN A 167 -11.74 -0.75 -44.95
C GLN A 167 -10.95 0.12 -45.93
N THR A 168 -11.00 1.44 -45.75
CA THR A 168 -10.22 2.40 -46.57
C THR A 168 -8.72 2.21 -46.37
N LYS A 169 -8.25 2.08 -45.11
CA LYS A 169 -6.83 1.81 -44.82
C LYS A 169 -6.36 0.45 -45.35
N MET A 170 -7.19 -0.58 -45.23
CA MET A 170 -6.91 -1.92 -45.77
C MET A 170 -6.74 -1.88 -47.29
N LYS A 171 -7.67 -1.24 -48.01
CA LYS A 171 -7.59 -1.07 -49.47
C LYS A 171 -6.34 -0.26 -49.88
N ALA A 172 -6.02 0.81 -49.16
CA ALA A 172 -4.83 1.62 -49.42
C ALA A 172 -3.54 0.82 -49.21
N HIS A 173 -3.44 0.07 -48.11
CA HIS A 173 -2.28 -0.76 -47.81
C HIS A 173 -2.12 -1.92 -48.82
N GLN A 174 -3.22 -2.56 -49.21
CA GLN A 174 -3.21 -3.60 -50.24
C GLN A 174 -2.73 -3.06 -51.59
N ALA A 175 -3.22 -1.88 -52.00
CA ALA A 175 -2.77 -1.22 -53.23
C ALA A 175 -1.29 -0.82 -53.17
N GLU A 176 -0.79 -0.42 -51.99
CA GLU A 176 0.64 -0.11 -51.78
C GLU A 176 1.51 -1.37 -51.88
N MET A 177 1.09 -2.47 -51.26
CA MET A 177 1.77 -3.76 -51.33
C MET A 177 1.83 -4.30 -52.77
N GLU A 178 0.75 -4.17 -53.53
CA GLU A 178 0.74 -4.53 -54.95
C GLU A 178 1.70 -3.66 -55.78
N LYS A 179 1.77 -2.35 -55.49
CA LYS A 179 2.71 -1.44 -56.16
C LYS A 179 4.16 -1.81 -55.81
N GLN A 180 4.45 -2.13 -54.55
CA GLN A 180 5.79 -2.56 -54.12
C GLN A 180 6.18 -3.91 -54.77
N GLN A 181 5.25 -4.87 -54.85
CA GLN A 181 5.50 -6.15 -55.52
C GLN A 181 5.72 -6.00 -57.04
N LYS A 182 4.94 -5.14 -57.71
CA LYS A 182 5.12 -4.84 -59.14
C LYS A 182 6.41 -4.05 -59.41
N GLY A 183 6.80 -3.15 -58.50
CA GLY A 183 8.07 -2.41 -58.55
C GLY A 183 9.30 -3.31 -58.36
N ASN A 184 9.24 -4.27 -57.44
CA ASN A 184 10.31 -5.25 -57.24
C ASN A 184 10.44 -6.26 -58.40
N LYS A 185 9.35 -6.57 -59.11
CA LYS A 185 9.42 -7.38 -60.35
C LYS A 185 10.04 -6.62 -61.52
N LYS A 186 9.78 -5.31 -61.66
CA LYS A 186 10.38 -4.47 -62.72
C LYS A 186 11.86 -4.14 -62.51
N LYS A 187 12.40 -4.24 -61.29
CA LYS A 187 13.84 -4.04 -60.99
C LYS A 187 14.70 -5.32 -61.15
N LYS A 188 14.09 -6.48 -61.45
CA LYS A 188 14.75 -7.78 -61.60
C LYS A 188 14.73 -8.32 -63.05
N GLN A 189 14.29 -7.52 -64.02
CA GLN A 189 14.49 -7.71 -65.47
C GLN A 189 15.45 -6.63 -65.95
#